data_AF-A0A1V5PYS5-F1
#
_entry.id   AF-A0A1V5PYS5-F1
#
_cell.length_a   1.000
_cell.length_b   1.000
_cell.length_c   1.000
_cell.angle_alpha   90.00
_cell.angle_beta   90.00
_cell.angle_gamma   90.00
#
_symmetry.space_group_name_H-M   'P 1'
#
loop_
_entity.id
_entity.type
_entity.pdbx_description
1 polymer ?
#
loop_
_entity_poly.entity_id
_entity_poly.type
_entity_poly.pdbx_seq_one_letter_code
_entity_poly.pdbx_strand_id
1 'polypeptide(L)'
;MILKDDASKYSEIFKNATHATAGIAPASGIIPVPATKEGLVVIGDAAGMCNPVTGAGIYNAVYSAYIAAEKISLSNEKNDRSILSEIKDSYNDSFSKSIGRAVKKREYMLDNWQGSSVSFDEMIRKSWIAFRDYWK
;
A
#
# COMPACT_ATOMS: atom_id res chain seq x y z
N MET A 1 -14.01 3.31 10.88
CA MET A 1 -13.30 3.81 12.09
C MET A 1 -14.16 3.47 13.30
N ILE A 2 -13.93 2.31 13.91
CA ILE A 2 -14.55 1.93 15.18
C ILE A 2 -13.55 2.35 16.26
N LEU A 3 -13.58 3.63 16.63
CA LEU A 3 -12.97 4.13 17.86
C LEU A 3 -14.13 4.48 18.80
N LYS A 4 -14.87 3.46 19.22
CA LYS A 4 -15.92 3.57 20.24
C LYS A 4 -15.68 2.61 21.40
N ASP A 5 -14.51 1.99 21.46
CA ASP A 5 -14.09 1.27 22.66
C ASP A 5 -13.37 2.23 23.60
N ASP A 6 -13.75 2.12 24.87
CA ASP A 6 -13.20 2.89 25.98
C ASP A 6 -11.67 2.75 26.01
N ALA A 7 -10.97 3.88 25.81
CA ALA A 7 -9.52 3.96 25.79
C ALA A 7 -8.87 3.45 27.10
N SER A 8 -9.66 3.35 28.18
CA SER A 8 -9.26 2.74 29.45
C SER A 8 -8.71 1.31 29.31
N LYS A 9 -9.18 0.54 28.31
CA LYS A 9 -8.72 -0.84 28.03
C LYS A 9 -7.31 -0.94 27.45
N TYR A 10 -6.77 0.15 26.89
CA TYR A 10 -5.44 0.19 26.29
C TYR A 10 -4.47 1.06 27.11
N SER A 11 -4.80 1.31 28.37
CA SER A 11 -4.11 2.25 29.28
C SER A 11 -2.62 2.01 29.42
N GLU A 12 -2.14 0.75 29.37
CA GLU A 12 -0.70 0.46 29.42
C GLU A 12 0.07 0.87 28.15
N ILE A 13 -0.57 0.87 26.98
CA ILE A 13 0.07 1.24 25.71
C ILE A 13 0.19 2.77 25.59
N PHE A 14 -0.75 3.51 26.17
CA PHE A 14 -0.82 4.98 26.05
C PHE A 14 -0.44 5.72 27.33
N LYS A 15 0.04 5.03 28.37
CA LYS A 15 0.30 5.57 29.71
C LYS A 15 1.17 6.82 29.73
N ASN A 16 2.11 6.92 28.81
CA ASN A 16 3.05 8.05 28.66
C ASN A 16 2.91 8.78 27.33
N ALA A 17 1.85 8.52 26.55
CA ALA A 17 1.65 9.18 25.27
C ALA A 17 1.31 10.66 25.53
N THR A 18 2.13 11.57 24.99
CA THR A 18 1.87 13.01 25.09
C THR A 18 0.92 13.49 23.99
N HIS A 19 0.85 12.76 22.88
CA HIS A 19 0.03 13.06 21.72
C HIS A 19 -0.43 11.76 21.06
N ALA A 20 -1.60 11.79 20.41
CA ALA A 20 -2.13 10.70 19.62
C ALA A 20 -2.47 11.20 18.22
N THR A 21 -2.08 10.45 17.19
CA THR A 21 -2.41 10.73 15.79
C THR A 21 -3.05 9.50 15.15
N ALA A 22 -3.99 9.72 14.25
CA ALA A 22 -4.59 8.69 13.43
C ALA A 22 -4.58 9.11 11.97
N GLY A 23 -4.58 8.12 11.07
CA GLY A 23 -4.60 8.33 9.64
C GLY A 23 -5.20 7.13 8.92
N ILE A 24 -5.58 7.34 7.66
CA ILE A 24 -6.08 6.29 6.78
C ILE A 24 -4.93 5.86 5.87
N ALA A 25 -4.70 4.55 5.78
CA ALA A 25 -3.77 3.96 4.83
C ALA A 25 -4.55 3.23 3.73
N PRO A 26 -4.25 3.46 2.44
CA PRO A 26 -4.89 2.72 1.36
C PRO A 26 -4.47 1.25 1.40
N ALA A 27 -5.42 0.35 1.10
CA ALA A 27 -5.19 -1.09 1.18
C ALA A 27 -5.72 -1.86 -0.05
N SER A 28 -6.10 -1.14 -1.11
CA SER A 28 -6.62 -1.69 -2.37
C SER A 28 -5.55 -1.99 -3.41
N GLY A 29 -4.30 -1.55 -3.18
CA GLY A 29 -3.20 -1.66 -4.14
C GLY A 29 -3.17 -0.53 -5.17
N ILE A 30 -2.28 -0.69 -6.16
CA ILE A 30 -1.93 0.34 -7.15
C ILE A 30 -3.12 0.71 -8.01
N ILE A 31 -3.34 2.00 -8.24
CA ILE A 31 -4.45 2.44 -9.10
C ILE A 31 -4.19 2.12 -10.59
N PRO A 32 -5.22 1.87 -11.42
CA PRO A 32 -5.03 1.44 -12.81
C PRO A 32 -4.43 2.50 -13.75
N VAL A 33 -4.59 3.79 -13.42
CA VAL A 33 -4.16 4.94 -14.23
C VAL A 33 -3.40 5.92 -13.33
N PRO A 34 -2.10 5.69 -13.07
CA PRO A 34 -1.30 6.56 -12.21
C PRO A 34 -0.79 7.83 -12.92
N ALA A 35 -0.92 7.91 -14.24
CA ALA A 35 -0.50 9.06 -15.02
C ALA A 35 -1.34 9.20 -16.30
N THR A 36 -1.48 10.42 -16.81
CA THR A 36 -2.14 10.72 -18.08
C THR A 36 -1.28 11.61 -18.97
N LYS A 37 -1.51 11.56 -20.29
CA LYS A 37 -0.80 12.37 -21.28
C LYS A 37 -1.08 13.88 -21.14
N GLU A 38 -2.14 14.25 -20.44
CA GLU A 38 -2.52 15.64 -20.15
C GLU A 38 -1.68 16.27 -19.03
N GLY A 39 -0.83 15.48 -18.36
CA GLY A 39 0.11 15.98 -17.34
C GLY A 39 -0.32 15.70 -15.90
N LEU A 40 -1.32 14.85 -15.67
CA LEU A 40 -1.65 14.37 -14.34
C LEU A 40 -0.74 13.18 -13.99
N VAL A 41 -0.12 13.21 -12.82
CA VAL A 41 0.65 12.09 -12.26
C VAL A 41 0.32 11.98 -10.77
N VAL A 42 0.06 10.76 -10.30
CA VAL A 42 -0.13 10.47 -8.89
C VAL A 42 0.96 9.53 -8.37
N ILE A 43 1.33 9.75 -7.11
CA ILE A 43 2.42 9.03 -6.42
C ILE A 43 1.98 8.64 -5.01
N GLY A 44 2.75 7.79 -4.32
CA GLY A 44 2.52 7.45 -2.91
C GLY A 44 1.11 6.91 -2.62
N ASP A 45 0.53 7.33 -1.50
CA ASP A 45 -0.78 6.85 -1.04
C ASP A 45 -1.90 7.13 -2.07
N ALA A 46 -1.85 8.26 -2.76
CA ALA A 46 -2.82 8.59 -3.82
C ALA A 46 -2.75 7.62 -5.00
N ALA A 47 -1.57 7.03 -5.25
CA ALA A 47 -1.39 5.98 -6.26
C ALA A 47 -1.65 4.56 -5.72
N GLY A 48 -2.06 4.41 -4.45
CA GLY A 48 -2.32 3.11 -3.83
C GLY A 48 -1.05 2.33 -3.46
N MET A 49 0.04 3.05 -3.17
CA MET A 49 1.37 2.46 -2.98
C MET A 49 1.64 1.94 -1.56
N CYS A 50 0.70 2.06 -0.63
CA CYS A 50 0.86 1.48 0.71
C CYS A 50 0.67 -0.05 0.65
N ASN A 51 1.56 -0.80 1.32
CA ASN A 51 1.43 -2.26 1.41
C ASN A 51 0.21 -2.65 2.25
N PRO A 52 -0.81 -3.35 1.69
CA PRO A 52 -2.06 -3.66 2.39
C PRO A 52 -1.94 -4.57 3.63
N VAL A 53 -0.84 -5.30 3.77
CA VAL A 53 -0.57 -6.18 4.92
C VAL A 53 0.20 -5.44 6.00
N THR A 54 1.31 -4.79 5.64
CA THR A 54 2.22 -4.18 6.62
C THR A 54 1.92 -2.72 6.94
N GLY A 55 1.15 -2.03 6.10
CA GLY A 55 1.00 -0.58 6.16
C GLY A 55 2.25 0.20 5.73
N ALA A 56 3.27 -0.48 5.20
CA ALA A 56 4.50 0.18 4.77
C ALA A 56 4.25 0.98 3.47
N GLY A 57 4.37 2.30 3.55
CA GLY A 57 4.19 3.21 2.40
C GLY A 57 5.36 4.15 2.12
N ILE A 58 6.22 4.44 3.10
CA ILE A 58 7.27 5.48 2.99
C ILE A 58 8.22 5.23 1.82
N TYR A 59 8.82 4.04 1.75
CA TYR A 59 9.72 3.69 0.63
C TYR A 59 9.00 3.77 -0.72
N ASN A 60 7.79 3.21 -0.81
CA ASN A 60 7.03 3.21 -2.06
C ASN A 60 6.63 4.63 -2.49
N ALA A 61 6.32 5.52 -1.54
CA ALA A 61 6.04 6.93 -1.81
C ALA A 61 7.27 7.66 -2.38
N VAL A 62 8.44 7.49 -1.76
CA VAL A 62 9.69 8.09 -2.25
C VAL A 62 10.06 7.54 -3.63
N TYR A 63 10.00 6.22 -3.80
CA TYR A 63 10.43 5.59 -5.05
C TYR A 63 9.45 5.84 -6.20
N SER A 64 8.14 5.90 -5.93
CA SER A 64 7.16 6.31 -6.93
C SER A 64 7.34 7.77 -7.37
N ALA A 65 7.76 8.66 -6.46
CA ALA A 65 8.14 10.03 -6.78
C ALA A 65 9.38 10.10 -7.67
N TYR A 66 10.40 9.28 -7.39
CA TYR A 66 11.62 9.19 -8.21
C TYR A 66 11.30 8.81 -9.66
N ILE A 67 10.54 7.73 -9.87
CA ILE A 67 10.10 7.29 -11.20
C ILE A 67 9.30 8.39 -11.91
N ALA A 68 8.36 9.02 -11.20
CA ALA A 68 7.55 10.10 -11.77
C ALA A 68 8.42 11.29 -12.22
N ALA A 69 9.36 11.72 -11.39
CA ALA A 69 10.26 12.83 -11.68
C ALA A 69 11.14 12.53 -12.91
N GLU A 70 11.67 11.32 -13.02
CA GLU A 70 12.46 10.88 -14.18
C GLU A 70 11.64 10.98 -15.48
N LYS A 71 10.42 10.42 -15.49
CA LYS A 71 9.55 10.42 -16.68
C LYS A 71 9.06 11.82 -17.04
N ILE A 72 8.76 12.66 -16.05
CA ILE A 72 8.39 14.07 -16.28
C ILE A 72 9.56 14.84 -16.88
N SER A 73 10.77 14.68 -16.34
CA SER A 73 11.97 15.33 -16.86
C SER A 73 12.22 14.94 -18.32
N LEU A 74 12.18 13.63 -18.60
CA LEU A 74 12.37 13.09 -19.95
C LEU A 74 11.29 13.56 -20.93
N SER A 75 10.03 13.62 -20.48
CA SER A 75 8.91 14.13 -21.27
C SER A 75 9.10 15.58 -21.69
N ASN A 76 9.59 16.42 -20.77
CA ASN A 76 9.88 17.83 -21.06
C ASN A 76 11.09 17.98 -21.99
N GLU A 77 12.17 17.24 -21.76
CA GLU A 77 13.38 17.27 -22.60
C GLU A 77 13.06 16.90 -24.06
N LYS A 78 12.23 15.87 -24.26
CA LYS A 78 11.82 15.39 -25.58
C LYS A 78 10.62 16.12 -26.18
N ASN A 79 10.00 17.03 -25.43
CA ASN A 79 8.72 17.66 -25.76
C ASN A 79 7.65 16.62 -26.18
N ASP A 80 7.62 15.49 -25.49
CA ASP A 80 6.74 14.36 -25.77
C ASP A 80 6.02 13.91 -24.50
N ARG A 81 4.73 14.22 -24.42
CA ARG A 81 3.87 13.89 -23.27
C ARG A 81 3.45 12.42 -23.23
N SER A 82 3.63 11.66 -24.32
CA SER A 82 3.28 10.24 -24.34
C SER A 82 4.14 9.42 -23.36
N ILE A 83 5.36 9.89 -23.06
CA ILE A 83 6.30 9.30 -22.10
C ILE A 83 5.69 9.19 -20.69
N LEU A 84 4.77 10.09 -20.30
CA LEU A 84 4.11 10.01 -19.01
C LEU A 84 3.29 8.72 -18.84
N SER A 85 2.81 8.13 -19.93
CA SER A 85 2.08 6.85 -19.88
C SER A 85 2.97 5.67 -19.42
N GLU A 86 4.29 5.76 -19.61
CA GLU A 86 5.26 4.75 -19.18
C GLU A 86 5.42 4.67 -17.65
N ILE A 87 4.94 5.67 -16.90
CA ILE A 87 4.93 5.65 -15.43
C ILE A 87 4.16 4.43 -14.93
N LYS A 88 3.05 4.09 -15.59
CA LYS A 88 2.25 2.91 -15.24
C LYS A 88 3.07 1.62 -15.30
N ASP A 89 3.81 1.44 -16.38
CA ASP A 89 4.62 0.24 -16.59
C ASP A 89 5.78 0.19 -15.60
N SER A 90 6.44 1.32 -15.38
CA SER A 90 7.51 1.45 -14.37
C SER A 90 7.03 1.13 -12.95
N TYR A 91 5.79 1.53 -12.62
CA TYR A 91 5.14 1.17 -11.35
C TYR A 91 4.80 -0.31 -11.28
N ASN A 92 4.27 -0.88 -12.35
CA ASN A 92 3.97 -2.30 -12.41
C ASN A 92 5.23 -3.14 -12.21
N ASP A 93 6.33 -2.80 -12.88
CA ASP A 93 7.60 -3.53 -12.76
C ASP A 93 8.17 -3.46 -11.34
N SER A 94 8.08 -2.29 -10.72
CA SER A 94 8.67 -2.04 -9.40
C SER A 94 7.83 -2.59 -8.24
N PHE A 95 6.50 -2.52 -8.34
CA PHE A 95 5.63 -2.68 -7.17
C PHE A 95 4.58 -3.80 -7.31
N SER A 96 4.14 -4.16 -8.52
CA SER A 96 2.97 -5.03 -8.72
C SER A 96 3.09 -6.38 -8.01
N LYS A 97 4.27 -7.00 -8.02
CA LYS A 97 4.52 -8.30 -7.37
C LYS A 97 4.35 -8.21 -5.85
N SER A 98 4.93 -7.18 -5.23
CA SER A 98 4.90 -6.99 -3.77
C SER A 98 3.52 -6.55 -3.29
N ILE A 99 2.99 -5.47 -3.87
CA ILE A 99 1.69 -4.90 -3.48
C ILE A 99 0.56 -5.86 -3.85
N GLY A 100 0.57 -6.43 -5.06
CA GLY A 100 -0.46 -7.36 -5.50
C GLY A 100 -0.51 -8.64 -4.66
N ARG A 101 0.65 -9.16 -4.19
CA ARG A 101 0.66 -10.24 -3.19
C ARG A 101 -0.03 -9.79 -1.90
N ALA A 102 0.36 -8.64 -1.37
CA ALA A 102 -0.20 -8.13 -0.12
C ALA A 102 -1.71 -7.86 -0.20
N VAL A 103 -2.23 -7.36 -1.33
CA VAL A 103 -3.68 -7.25 -1.58
C VAL A 103 -4.35 -8.63 -1.39
N LYS A 104 -3.88 -9.65 -2.11
CA LYS A 104 -4.46 -11.01 -2.03
C LYS A 104 -4.38 -11.61 -0.63
N LYS A 105 -3.27 -11.38 0.08
CA LYS A 105 -3.10 -11.88 1.45
C LYS A 105 -3.99 -11.15 2.45
N ARG A 106 -4.26 -9.87 2.24
CA ARG A 106 -5.23 -9.10 3.01
C ARG A 106 -6.66 -9.58 2.75
N GLU A 107 -7.04 -9.77 1.49
CA GLU A 107 -8.35 -10.34 1.11
C GLU A 107 -8.57 -11.69 1.80
N TYR A 108 -7.60 -12.61 1.66
CA TYR A 108 -7.63 -13.90 2.34
C TYR A 108 -7.78 -13.77 3.87
N MET A 109 -7.09 -12.81 4.50
CA MET A 109 -7.23 -12.57 5.93
C MET A 109 -8.63 -12.07 6.29
N LEU A 110 -9.19 -11.14 5.52
CA LEU A 110 -10.52 -10.56 5.76
C LEU A 110 -11.61 -11.62 5.61
N ASP A 111 -11.50 -12.48 4.58
CA ASP A 111 -12.44 -13.58 4.32
C ASP A 111 -12.44 -14.65 5.43
N ASN A 112 -11.38 -14.70 6.25
CA ASN A 112 -11.18 -15.70 7.29
C ASN A 112 -11.14 -15.13 8.72
N TRP A 113 -11.38 -13.83 8.91
CA TRP A 113 -11.14 -13.12 10.17
C TRP A 113 -12.04 -13.59 11.33
N GLN A 114 -13.28 -14.01 11.05
CA GLN A 114 -14.22 -14.51 12.07
C GLN A 114 -15.16 -15.57 11.46
N GLY A 115 -15.01 -16.83 11.87
CA GLY A 115 -16.00 -17.87 11.56
C GLY A 115 -15.76 -18.68 10.28
N SER A 116 -14.54 -18.69 9.73
CA SER A 116 -14.19 -19.63 8.66
C SER A 116 -13.74 -20.99 9.22
N SER A 117 -13.65 -21.99 8.34
CA SER A 117 -13.08 -23.31 8.66
C SER A 117 -11.57 -23.29 8.88
N VAL A 118 -10.92 -22.14 8.70
CA VAL A 118 -9.47 -21.96 8.84
C VAL A 118 -9.16 -21.45 10.24
N SER A 119 -8.20 -22.09 10.92
CA SER A 119 -7.74 -21.62 12.23
C SER A 119 -7.07 -20.24 12.12
N PHE A 120 -7.19 -19.42 13.17
CA PHE A 120 -6.51 -18.12 13.24
C PHE A 120 -5.00 -18.25 12.96
N ASP A 121 -4.34 -19.26 13.52
CA ASP A 121 -2.91 -19.49 13.32
C ASP A 121 -2.55 -19.79 11.87
N GLU A 122 -3.36 -20.58 11.18
CA GLU A 122 -3.18 -20.86 9.76
C GLU A 122 -3.39 -19.61 8.91
N MET A 123 -4.44 -18.85 9.21
CA MET A 123 -4.73 -17.59 8.53
C MET A 123 -3.56 -16.61 8.64
N ILE A 124 -3.06 -16.37 9.86
CA ILE A 124 -1.95 -15.44 10.09
C ILE A 124 -0.66 -15.92 9.42
N ARG A 125 -0.33 -17.21 9.48
CA ARG A 125 0.85 -17.76 8.79
C ARG A 125 0.81 -17.52 7.27
N LYS A 126 -0.38 -17.60 6.66
CA LYS A 126 -0.55 -17.36 5.23
C LYS A 126 -0.59 -15.88 4.87
N SER A 127 -1.00 -15.00 5.79
CA SER A 127 -1.22 -13.57 5.51
C SER A 127 -0.14 -12.62 5.99
N TRP A 128 0.74 -13.02 6.92
CA TRP A 128 1.74 -12.13 7.50
C TRP A 128 3.16 -12.40 6.98
N ILE A 129 3.85 -11.33 6.55
CA ILE A 129 5.12 -11.37 5.81
C ILE A 129 6.27 -12.12 6.50
N ALA A 130 6.24 -12.20 7.84
CA ALA A 130 7.29 -12.87 8.62
C ALA A 130 7.26 -14.41 8.49
N PHE A 131 6.17 -14.99 8.00
CA PHE A 131 6.04 -16.44 7.84
C PHE A 131 6.38 -16.89 6.42
N ARG A 132 6.98 -18.07 6.29
CA ARG A 132 7.33 -18.66 4.99
C ARG A 132 6.11 -18.88 4.10
N ASP A 133 4.96 -19.19 4.69
CA ASP A 133 3.71 -19.48 3.95
C ASP A 133 3.11 -18.24 3.29
N TYR A 134 3.50 -17.03 3.70
CA TYR A 134 3.15 -15.79 3.00
C TYR A 134 3.75 -15.73 1.59
N TRP A 135 4.91 -16.34 1.38
CA TRP A 135 5.65 -16.27 0.12
C TRP A 135 5.27 -17.37 -0.87
N LYS A 136 4.43 -18.32 -0.42
CA LYS A 136 3.74 -19.30 -1.26
C LYS A 136 2.45 -18.66 -1.82
#